data_AF-A0A534C566-F1
#
_entry.id   AF-A0A534C566-F1
#
_cell.length_a   1.000
_cell.length_b   1.000
_cell.length_c   1.000
_cell.angle_alpha   90.00
_cell.angle_beta   90.00
_cell.angle_gamma   90.00
#
_symmetry.space_group_name_H-M   'P 1'
#
loop_
_entity.id
_entity.type
_entity.pdbx_description
1 polymer ?
#
loop_
_entity_poly.entity_id
_entity_poly.type
_entity_poly.pdbx_seq_one_letter_code
_entity_poly.pdbx_strand_id
1 'polypeptide(L)'
;MATVRYRVLRAPACIALLALAACARQGEGEMSWARSALERNAAVEVVAADEQSRTFTVRMKDTADEAAVPEPSSTEPARPAETAPAKARVEAPGGGKVLKSGPGYSIKASAAPAPAAGGRLRDTAVTSAAIERRHEPIVCQGQRLLHIDNRNLEFDGDAVSAQDGCEIHITNSHISATGVGVSARAANVHIDNSLIEGDAAAIDASEGAQVYATSTRFRGLSRRADSASFHDLGGNIWN
;
A
#
# COMPACT_ATOMS: atom_id res chain seq x y z
N MET A 1 70.35 -31.99 -4.90
CA MET A 1 69.89 -31.62 -6.26
C MET A 1 68.94 -32.72 -6.74
N ALA A 2 67.64 -32.44 -6.78
CA ALA A 2 66.64 -33.35 -7.34
C ALA A 2 65.61 -32.49 -8.08
N THR A 3 65.60 -32.60 -9.40
CA THR A 3 64.77 -31.80 -10.31
C THR A 3 63.47 -32.57 -10.57
N VAL A 4 62.38 -32.16 -9.94
CA VAL A 4 61.04 -32.71 -10.19
C VAL A 4 60.43 -31.99 -11.39
N ARG A 5 60.21 -32.72 -12.48
CA ARG A 5 59.50 -32.23 -13.68
C ARG A 5 58.01 -32.53 -13.56
N TYR A 6 57.18 -31.51 -13.39
CA TYR A 6 55.72 -31.64 -13.48
C TYR A 6 55.28 -31.56 -14.95
N ARG A 7 54.71 -32.66 -15.45
CA ARG A 7 54.01 -32.69 -16.74
C ARG A 7 52.64 -32.04 -16.59
N VAL A 8 52.39 -31.02 -17.39
CA VAL A 8 51.10 -30.37 -17.58
C VAL A 8 50.16 -31.32 -18.32
N LEU A 9 49.11 -31.81 -17.66
CA LEU A 9 47.99 -32.48 -18.30
C LEU A 9 46.87 -31.45 -18.51
N ARG A 10 46.66 -31.11 -19.79
CA ARG A 10 45.51 -30.35 -20.30
C ARG A 10 44.26 -31.22 -20.19
N ALA A 11 43.23 -30.73 -19.50
CA ALA A 11 41.88 -31.26 -19.59
C ALA A 11 40.89 -30.10 -19.85
N PRO A 12 40.49 -29.83 -21.11
CA PRO A 12 39.39 -28.92 -21.40
C PRO A 12 38.22 -29.71 -22.01
N ALA A 13 37.38 -30.34 -21.20
CA ALA A 13 36.16 -30.98 -21.70
C ALA A 13 35.15 -31.29 -20.57
N CYS A 14 34.75 -30.29 -19.76
CA CYS A 14 33.63 -30.47 -18.81
C CYS A 14 32.90 -29.16 -18.41
N ILE A 15 32.97 -28.09 -19.22
CA ILE A 15 32.32 -26.80 -18.88
C ILE A 15 31.05 -26.53 -19.71
N ALA A 16 30.71 -27.37 -20.70
CA ALA A 16 29.61 -27.08 -21.63
C ALA A 16 28.20 -27.57 -21.20
N LEU A 17 28.03 -28.20 -20.03
CA LEU A 17 26.75 -28.85 -19.65
C LEU A 17 26.03 -28.26 -18.43
N LEU A 18 26.48 -27.15 -17.86
CA LEU A 18 25.83 -26.50 -16.71
C LEU A 18 25.07 -25.19 -17.05
N ALA A 19 24.96 -24.81 -18.32
CA ALA A 19 24.36 -23.53 -18.74
C ALA A 19 22.85 -23.58 -19.07
N LEU A 20 22.18 -24.74 -18.98
CA LEU A 20 20.79 -24.89 -19.46
C LEU A 20 19.71 -25.03 -18.37
N ALA A 21 20.06 -24.97 -17.09
CA ALA A 21 19.08 -25.09 -15.98
C ALA A 21 18.72 -23.75 -15.30
N ALA A 22 19.21 -22.61 -15.80
CA ALA A 22 19.03 -21.30 -15.15
C ALA A 22 17.83 -20.48 -15.67
N CYS A 23 17.11 -20.92 -16.72
CA CYS A 23 16.05 -20.11 -17.35
C CYS A 23 14.61 -20.46 -16.92
N ALA A 24 14.40 -21.36 -15.94
CA ALA A 24 13.04 -21.81 -15.59
C ALA A 24 12.43 -21.15 -14.33
N ARG A 25 13.13 -20.22 -13.65
CA ARG A 25 12.69 -19.65 -12.36
C ARG A 25 12.10 -18.23 -12.42
N GLN A 26 11.89 -17.66 -13.61
CA GLN A 26 11.59 -16.23 -13.75
C GLN A 26 10.10 -15.88 -13.91
N GLY A 27 9.18 -16.82 -13.66
CA GLY A 27 7.73 -16.61 -13.86
C GLY A 27 6.83 -16.75 -12.63
N GLU A 28 7.34 -17.24 -11.48
CA GLU A 28 6.49 -17.66 -10.35
C GLU A 28 6.02 -16.50 -9.44
N GLY A 29 6.50 -15.28 -9.64
CA GLY A 29 6.32 -14.18 -8.66
C GLY A 29 5.04 -13.33 -8.80
N GLU A 30 4.63 -12.99 -10.02
CA GLU A 30 3.62 -11.94 -10.21
C GLU A 30 2.17 -12.46 -10.01
N MET A 31 1.87 -13.65 -10.54
CA MET A 31 0.51 -14.24 -10.44
C MET A 31 0.23 -14.85 -9.06
N SER A 32 1.27 -15.33 -8.35
CA SER A 32 1.13 -15.94 -7.02
C SER A 32 0.77 -14.91 -5.94
N TRP A 33 1.36 -13.71 -6.03
CA TRP A 33 0.96 -12.57 -5.19
C TRP A 33 -0.49 -12.16 -5.44
N ALA A 34 -0.88 -12.02 -6.72
CA ALA A 34 -2.23 -11.58 -7.10
C ALA A 34 -3.30 -12.57 -6.62
N ARG A 35 -3.03 -13.88 -6.75
CA ARG A 35 -3.90 -14.93 -6.20
C ARG A 35 -4.02 -14.85 -4.69
N SER A 36 -2.90 -14.71 -3.99
CA SER A 36 -2.89 -14.59 -2.52
C SER A 36 -3.65 -13.35 -2.03
N ALA A 37 -3.65 -12.27 -2.80
CA ALA A 37 -4.42 -11.06 -2.48
C ALA A 37 -5.93 -11.26 -2.65
N LEU A 38 -6.35 -11.95 -3.71
CA LEU A 38 -7.76 -12.26 -3.97
C LEU A 38 -8.33 -13.24 -2.94
N GLU A 39 -7.56 -14.25 -2.53
CA GLU A 39 -7.99 -15.24 -1.52
C GLU A 39 -8.22 -14.64 -0.12
N ARG A 40 -7.63 -13.47 0.18
CA ARG A 40 -7.88 -12.74 1.44
C ARG A 40 -9.23 -12.01 1.47
N ASN A 41 -9.93 -11.91 0.34
CA ASN A 41 -11.23 -11.24 0.26
C ASN A 41 -12.38 -12.25 0.41
N ALA A 42 -13.07 -12.21 1.55
CA ALA A 42 -14.17 -13.14 1.86
C ALA A 42 -15.36 -13.04 0.89
N ALA A 43 -15.53 -11.91 0.19
CA ALA A 43 -16.61 -11.68 -0.76
C ALA A 43 -16.30 -12.18 -2.17
N VAL A 44 -15.08 -12.67 -2.44
CA VAL A 44 -14.62 -13.02 -3.79
C VAL A 44 -14.04 -14.44 -3.82
N GLU A 45 -14.24 -15.15 -4.93
CA GLU A 45 -13.68 -16.46 -5.20
C GLU A 45 -13.07 -16.49 -6.60
N VAL A 46 -11.84 -17.02 -6.71
CA VAL A 46 -11.18 -17.20 -8.01
C VAL A 46 -11.67 -18.49 -8.64
N VAL A 47 -12.38 -18.38 -9.77
CA VAL A 47 -12.95 -19.51 -10.52
C VAL A 47 -11.97 -20.05 -11.55
N ALA A 48 -11.13 -19.20 -12.12
CA ALA A 48 -10.08 -19.59 -13.06
C ALA A 48 -8.90 -18.62 -13.03
N ALA A 49 -7.71 -19.12 -13.37
CA ALA A 49 -6.51 -18.33 -13.59
C ALA A 49 -5.89 -18.75 -14.93
N ASP A 50 -5.67 -17.79 -15.82
CA ASP A 50 -4.97 -17.97 -17.09
C ASP A 50 -3.61 -17.30 -17.01
N GLU A 51 -2.55 -18.12 -17.03
CA GLU A 51 -1.17 -17.66 -16.93
C GLU A 51 -0.64 -17.06 -18.23
N GLN A 52 -1.17 -17.47 -19.39
CA GLN A 52 -0.74 -16.95 -20.70
C GLN A 52 -1.26 -15.53 -20.92
N SER A 53 -2.50 -15.26 -20.50
CA SER A 53 -3.11 -13.94 -20.59
C SER A 53 -3.00 -13.12 -19.29
N ARG A 54 -2.35 -13.67 -18.25
CA ARG A 54 -2.18 -13.05 -16.93
C ARG A 54 -3.51 -12.54 -16.34
N THR A 55 -4.58 -13.32 -16.47
CA THR A 55 -5.95 -12.92 -16.11
C THR A 55 -6.56 -13.89 -15.09
N PHE A 56 -7.30 -13.35 -14.12
CA PHE A 56 -8.11 -14.12 -13.18
C PHE A 56 -9.59 -13.93 -13.47
N THR A 57 -10.37 -15.03 -13.49
CA THR A 57 -11.83 -14.98 -13.48
C THR A 57 -12.32 -15.13 -12.05
N VAL A 58 -13.07 -14.16 -11.57
CA VAL A 58 -13.56 -14.12 -10.18
C VAL A 58 -15.09 -14.13 -10.13
N ARG A 59 -15.64 -14.75 -9.09
CA ARG A 59 -17.06 -14.75 -8.75
C ARG A 59 -17.24 -14.07 -7.39
N MET A 60 -18.27 -13.24 -7.27
CA MET A 60 -18.68 -12.71 -5.96
C MET A 60 -19.43 -13.80 -5.19
N LYS A 61 -19.04 -14.03 -3.93
CA LYS A 61 -19.81 -14.83 -2.99
C LYS A 61 -20.93 -13.94 -2.49
N ASP A 62 -22.16 -14.29 -2.82
CA ASP A 62 -23.34 -13.51 -2.45
C ASP A 62 -23.36 -13.30 -0.92
N THR A 63 -23.10 -12.06 -0.50
CA THR A 63 -23.36 -11.62 0.86
C THR A 63 -24.88 -11.61 1.02
N ALA A 64 -25.44 -12.70 1.53
CA ALA A 64 -26.83 -12.78 1.92
C ALA A 64 -27.05 -11.87 3.15
N ASP A 65 -27.33 -10.59 2.90
CA ASP A 65 -28.08 -9.77 3.85
C ASP A 65 -29.55 -10.18 3.71
N GLU A 66 -30.01 -10.95 4.68
CA GLU A 66 -31.35 -11.50 4.80
C GLU A 66 -32.35 -10.38 5.11
N ALA A 67 -32.72 -9.59 4.10
CA ALA A 67 -33.87 -8.69 4.18
C ALA A 67 -35.15 -9.52 3.99
N ALA A 68 -35.78 -9.89 5.09
CA ALA A 68 -37.11 -10.47 5.13
C ALA A 68 -38.10 -9.58 4.35
N VAL A 69 -38.60 -10.10 3.24
CA VAL A 69 -39.67 -9.53 2.42
C VAL A 69 -41.01 -9.90 3.06
N PRO A 70 -41.88 -8.96 3.47
CA PRO A 70 -43.30 -9.23 3.53
C PRO A 70 -43.93 -9.06 2.16
N GLU A 71 -44.75 -10.05 1.79
CA GLU A 71 -45.44 -10.21 0.52
C GLU A 71 -46.35 -9.03 0.12
N PRO A 72 -46.57 -8.79 -1.19
CA PRO A 72 -47.52 -7.78 -1.66
C PRO A 72 -48.95 -8.35 -1.71
N SER A 73 -49.85 -7.85 -0.85
CA SER A 73 -51.30 -7.98 -1.07
C SER A 73 -51.83 -6.71 -1.72
N SER A 74 -52.05 -6.80 -3.04
CA SER A 74 -52.87 -5.84 -3.79
C SER A 74 -54.34 -6.22 -3.63
N THR A 75 -55.22 -5.24 -3.40
CA THR A 75 -56.43 -4.94 -4.21
C THR A 75 -57.40 -4.07 -3.39
N GLU A 76 -57.46 -2.78 -3.72
CA GLU A 76 -58.65 -1.93 -3.59
C GLU A 76 -59.37 -1.94 -4.97
N PRO A 77 -60.67 -1.62 -5.12
CA PRO A 77 -61.12 -0.21 -5.03
C PRO A 77 -62.59 0.05 -4.60
N ALA A 78 -62.90 1.24 -4.03
CA ALA A 78 -64.06 2.09 -4.41
C ALA A 78 -64.25 3.36 -3.52
N ARG A 79 -63.74 4.51 -4.00
CA ARG A 79 -64.35 5.87 -4.24
C ARG A 79 -65.61 6.36 -3.44
N PRO A 80 -65.92 7.69 -3.41
CA PRO A 80 -65.22 8.91 -2.94
C PRO A 80 -66.00 9.70 -1.84
N ALA A 81 -65.32 10.57 -1.09
CA ALA A 81 -65.91 11.84 -0.62
C ALA A 81 -64.81 12.85 -0.25
N GLU A 82 -65.06 14.09 -0.66
CA GLU A 82 -64.28 15.32 -0.60
C GLU A 82 -64.24 15.95 0.81
N THR A 83 -63.12 16.53 1.25
CA THR A 83 -62.97 17.86 1.94
C THR A 83 -61.47 18.10 2.29
N ALA A 84 -60.93 19.28 1.97
CA ALA A 84 -59.57 19.75 2.33
C ALA A 84 -59.60 20.64 3.61
N PRO A 85 -58.50 21.23 4.11
CA PRO A 85 -57.12 20.76 4.30
C PRO A 85 -56.68 20.87 5.79
N ALA A 86 -55.71 20.07 6.26
CA ALA A 86 -54.97 20.40 7.49
C ALA A 86 -53.57 19.77 7.49
N LYS A 87 -52.57 20.62 7.74
CA LYS A 87 -51.18 20.22 7.96
C LYS A 87 -51.08 19.41 9.26
N ALA A 88 -50.51 18.21 9.18
CA ALA A 88 -49.78 17.61 10.28
C ALA A 88 -48.70 16.69 9.69
N ARG A 89 -47.49 17.24 9.66
CA ARG A 89 -46.23 16.58 9.34
C ARG A 89 -45.97 15.53 10.41
N VAL A 90 -45.94 14.26 10.02
CA VAL A 90 -45.34 13.19 10.82
C VAL A 90 -43.92 13.01 10.31
N GLU A 91 -42.97 13.55 11.05
CA GLU A 91 -41.54 13.23 10.95
C GLU A 91 -41.32 11.81 11.46
N ALA A 92 -40.74 10.98 10.59
CA ALA A 92 -40.02 9.77 10.95
C ALA A 92 -38.63 9.81 10.26
N PRO A 93 -37.61 9.20 10.86
CA PRO A 93 -36.26 9.73 10.91
C PRO A 93 -35.38 9.23 9.76
N GLY A 94 -34.33 9.99 9.43
CA GLY A 94 -33.26 9.56 8.52
C GLY A 94 -33.18 10.41 7.26
N GLY A 95 -32.61 11.61 7.40
CA GLY A 95 -32.34 12.51 6.29
C GLY A 95 -31.29 11.97 5.34
N GLY A 96 -31.72 11.23 4.32
CA GLY A 96 -30.95 10.99 3.11
C GLY A 96 -31.40 11.95 2.01
N LYS A 97 -30.54 12.88 1.59
CA LYS A 97 -30.84 13.81 0.49
C LYS A 97 -30.91 13.01 -0.82
N VAL A 98 -32.02 13.09 -1.54
CA VAL A 98 -32.14 12.54 -2.90
C VAL A 98 -31.23 13.39 -3.79
N LEU A 99 -30.22 12.75 -4.38
CA LEU A 99 -29.26 13.42 -5.25
C LEU A 99 -29.79 13.56 -6.68
N LYS A 100 -30.57 12.57 -7.15
CA LYS A 100 -31.23 12.59 -8.47
C LYS A 100 -32.37 11.57 -8.53
N SER A 101 -33.45 11.91 -9.24
CA SER A 101 -34.61 11.02 -9.46
C SER A 101 -35.05 11.08 -10.94
N GLY A 102 -35.45 9.93 -11.50
CA GLY A 102 -36.03 9.79 -12.84
C GLY A 102 -37.06 8.65 -12.89
N PRO A 103 -37.80 8.46 -14.00
CA PRO A 103 -38.75 7.36 -14.15
C PRO A 103 -38.02 6.03 -14.01
N GLY A 104 -38.31 5.31 -12.92
CA GLY A 104 -37.71 4.00 -12.63
C GLY A 104 -36.47 4.00 -11.71
N TYR A 105 -35.99 5.14 -11.22
CA TYR A 105 -34.92 5.13 -10.20
C TYR A 105 -34.85 6.40 -9.34
N SER A 106 -34.35 6.23 -8.11
CA SER A 106 -33.96 7.32 -7.23
C SER A 106 -32.62 7.00 -6.56
N ILE A 107 -31.68 7.95 -6.58
CA ILE A 107 -30.39 7.83 -5.88
C ILE A 107 -30.49 8.61 -4.58
N LYS A 108 -30.44 7.91 -3.46
CA LYS A 108 -30.41 8.49 -2.11
C LYS A 108 -28.98 8.47 -1.58
N ALA A 109 -28.50 9.61 -1.06
CA ALA A 109 -27.29 9.61 -0.25
C ALA A 109 -27.61 8.99 1.12
N SER A 110 -27.05 7.83 1.40
CA SER A 110 -26.99 7.30 2.76
C SER A 110 -25.92 8.08 3.51
N ALA A 111 -26.32 8.95 4.43
CA ALA A 111 -25.39 9.44 5.43
C ALA A 111 -25.00 8.25 6.31
N ALA A 112 -23.77 7.76 6.17
CA ALA A 112 -23.21 6.80 7.10
C ALA A 112 -23.24 7.43 8.52
N PRO A 113 -23.56 6.64 9.57
CA PRO A 113 -23.50 7.15 10.93
C PRO A 113 -22.08 7.65 11.21
N ALA A 114 -21.98 8.91 11.64
CA ALA A 114 -20.73 9.51 12.06
C ALA A 114 -20.11 8.64 13.17
N PRO A 115 -18.82 8.26 13.10
CA PRO A 115 -18.17 7.63 14.23
C PRO A 115 -18.19 8.61 15.41
N ALA A 116 -18.50 8.07 16.60
CA ALA A 116 -18.59 8.81 17.83
C ALA A 116 -17.35 9.71 18.04
N ALA A 117 -17.62 10.98 18.35
CA ALA A 117 -16.61 11.98 18.66
C ALA A 117 -15.79 11.56 19.89
N GLY A 118 -14.50 11.37 19.69
CA GLY A 118 -13.53 11.02 20.73
C GLY A 118 -12.10 10.81 20.22
N GLY A 119 -11.92 10.53 18.93
CA GLY A 119 -10.60 10.60 18.30
C GLY A 119 -10.33 12.02 17.81
N ARG A 120 -9.30 12.69 18.35
CA ARG A 120 -8.60 13.76 17.61
C ARG A 120 -8.40 13.24 16.19
N LEU A 121 -8.66 14.07 15.18
CA LEU A 121 -8.27 13.79 13.79
C LEU A 121 -6.87 13.18 13.82
N ARG A 122 -6.79 11.86 13.62
CA ARG A 122 -5.51 11.21 13.40
C ARG A 122 -5.03 11.83 12.11
N ASP A 123 -3.86 12.46 12.16
CA ASP A 123 -3.09 12.74 10.96
C ASP A 123 -3.21 11.52 10.06
N THR A 124 -3.62 11.79 8.83
CA THR A 124 -4.14 10.83 7.85
C THR A 124 -3.32 9.54 7.93
N ALA A 125 -3.90 8.48 8.49
CA ALA A 125 -3.15 7.26 8.77
C ALA A 125 -2.64 6.68 7.45
N VAL A 126 -1.33 6.77 7.25
CA VAL A 126 -0.67 6.37 6.00
C VAL A 126 -0.61 4.85 5.85
N THR A 127 -0.74 4.14 6.97
CA THR A 127 -0.76 2.68 7.02
C THR A 127 -1.85 2.17 7.96
N SER A 128 -2.31 0.96 7.69
CA SER A 128 -3.22 0.21 8.57
C SER A 128 -2.48 -0.76 9.50
N ALA A 129 -1.15 -0.84 9.40
CA ALA A 129 -0.33 -1.75 10.20
C ALA A 129 -0.25 -1.35 11.68
N ALA A 130 -0.11 -2.36 12.54
CA ALA A 130 0.13 -2.17 13.96
C ALA A 130 1.52 -1.56 14.18
N ILE A 131 1.64 -0.70 15.21
CA ILE A 131 2.92 -0.10 15.61
C ILE A 131 3.90 -1.20 16.02
N GLU A 132 5.09 -1.13 15.45
CA GLU A 132 6.22 -1.98 15.78
C GLU A 132 7.39 -1.09 16.24
N ARG A 133 7.79 -1.27 17.50
CA ARG A 133 8.88 -0.52 18.10
C ARG A 133 10.21 -1.23 17.89
N ARG A 134 11.23 -0.48 17.49
CA ARG A 134 12.58 -0.98 17.25
C ARG A 134 13.60 -0.05 17.88
N HIS A 135 14.58 -0.64 18.56
CA HIS A 135 15.70 0.11 19.13
C HIS A 135 16.92 0.11 18.19
N GLU A 136 16.95 -0.81 17.23
CA GLU A 136 18.04 -0.94 16.26
C GLU A 136 17.64 -0.35 14.91
N PRO A 137 18.52 0.47 14.29
CA PRO A 137 18.29 1.04 12.97
C PRO A 137 18.24 -0.06 11.91
N ILE A 138 17.38 0.12 10.90
CA ILE A 138 17.38 -0.73 9.71
C ILE A 138 18.52 -0.27 8.81
N VAL A 139 19.57 -1.09 8.70
CA VAL A 139 20.73 -0.80 7.86
C VAL A 139 20.65 -1.59 6.56
N CYS A 140 20.68 -0.88 5.45
CA CYS A 140 20.89 -1.43 4.12
C CYS A 140 22.22 -0.93 3.56
N GLN A 141 23.06 -1.85 3.13
CA GLN A 141 24.42 -1.56 2.69
C GLN A 141 24.78 -2.38 1.44
N GLY A 142 25.61 -1.80 0.59
CA GLY A 142 26.12 -2.42 -0.62
C GLY A 142 25.05 -2.46 -1.70
N GLN A 143 25.24 -3.31 -2.71
CA GLN A 143 24.33 -3.48 -3.83
C GLN A 143 23.11 -4.36 -3.46
N ARG A 144 22.41 -4.00 -2.37
CA ARG A 144 21.24 -4.72 -1.88
C ARG A 144 19.98 -3.90 -2.15
N LEU A 145 18.88 -4.63 -2.33
CA LEU A 145 17.54 -4.08 -2.43
C LEU A 145 16.77 -4.40 -1.15
N LEU A 146 16.13 -3.39 -0.56
CA LEU A 146 15.28 -3.52 0.62
C LEU A 146 13.92 -2.88 0.38
N HIS A 147 12.85 -3.61 0.72
CA HIS A 147 11.47 -3.12 0.65
C HIS A 147 10.88 -2.96 2.05
N ILE A 148 10.23 -1.83 2.30
CA ILE A 148 9.51 -1.51 3.53
C ILE A 148 8.08 -1.12 3.15
N ASP A 149 7.22 -2.13 3.09
CA ASP A 149 5.86 -1.98 2.57
C ASP A 149 4.80 -2.15 3.66
N ASN A 150 3.88 -1.18 3.76
CA ASN A 150 2.76 -1.20 4.69
C ASN A 150 3.19 -1.50 6.14
N ARG A 151 4.19 -0.78 6.63
CA ARG A 151 4.68 -0.93 8.01
C ARG A 151 4.46 0.33 8.81
N ASN A 152 4.28 0.17 10.12
CA ASN A 152 4.21 1.26 11.07
C ASN A 152 5.33 1.08 12.10
N LEU A 153 6.43 1.82 11.91
CA LEU A 153 7.68 1.59 12.61
C LEU A 153 8.03 2.81 13.47
N GLU A 154 8.32 2.55 14.75
CA GLU A 154 8.74 3.56 15.71
C GLU A 154 10.15 3.21 16.21
N PHE A 155 11.07 4.17 16.11
CA PHE A 155 12.48 3.97 16.42
C PHE A 155 12.98 4.90 17.52
N ASP A 156 13.68 4.31 18.50
CA ASP A 156 14.42 5.04 19.54
C ASP A 156 15.84 5.38 19.02
N GLY A 157 15.91 6.28 18.03
CA GLY A 157 17.14 6.70 17.38
C GLY A 157 16.93 6.95 15.89
N ASP A 158 17.94 6.60 15.08
CA ASP A 158 17.83 6.64 13.62
C ASP A 158 17.00 5.46 13.13
N ALA A 159 16.10 5.68 12.18
CA ALA A 159 15.19 4.63 11.71
C ALA A 159 15.77 3.80 10.56
N VAL A 160 16.15 4.45 9.46
CA VAL A 160 16.66 3.76 8.26
C VAL A 160 17.99 4.37 7.82
N SER A 161 18.96 3.50 7.52
CA SER A 161 20.25 3.88 6.96
C SER A 161 20.56 3.13 5.68
N ALA A 162 20.62 3.86 4.56
CA ALA A 162 20.97 3.37 3.24
C ALA A 162 22.39 3.81 2.89
N GLN A 163 23.28 2.87 2.61
CA GLN A 163 24.71 3.11 2.39
C GLN A 163 25.23 2.32 1.18
N ASP A 164 26.32 2.81 0.58
CA ASP A 164 27.15 2.09 -0.39
C ASP A 164 26.40 1.52 -1.62
N GLY A 165 25.50 2.32 -2.19
CA GLY A 165 24.75 1.95 -3.40
C GLY A 165 23.54 1.05 -3.13
N CYS A 166 23.08 0.97 -1.87
CA CYS A 166 21.83 0.27 -1.57
C CYS A 166 20.65 0.96 -2.25
N GLU A 167 19.69 0.14 -2.69
CA GLU A 167 18.39 0.57 -3.15
C GLU A 167 17.32 0.25 -2.09
N ILE A 168 16.57 1.25 -1.64
CA ILE A 168 15.46 1.07 -0.70
C ILE A 168 14.17 1.58 -1.32
N HIS A 169 13.10 0.80 -1.20
CA HIS A 169 11.74 1.19 -1.54
C HIS A 169 10.89 1.21 -0.27
N ILE A 170 10.30 2.36 0.02
CA ILE A 170 9.44 2.57 1.19
C ILE A 170 8.05 2.95 0.65
N THR A 171 7.07 2.08 0.85
CA THR A 171 5.74 2.26 0.27
C THR A 171 4.63 2.05 1.29
N ASN A 172 3.66 2.97 1.34
CA ASN A 172 2.52 2.89 2.26
C ASN A 172 2.92 2.73 3.74
N SER A 173 4.07 3.29 4.13
CA SER A 173 4.65 3.06 5.45
C SER A 173 4.67 4.33 6.28
N HIS A 174 4.57 4.17 7.59
CA HIS A 174 4.80 5.22 8.57
C HIS A 174 6.07 4.88 9.35
N ILE A 175 7.04 5.79 9.29
CA ILE A 175 8.31 5.69 10.00
C ILE A 175 8.43 6.89 10.93
N SER A 176 8.55 6.63 12.22
CA SER A 176 8.75 7.64 13.26
C SER A 176 10.07 7.38 13.97
N ALA A 177 10.94 8.39 14.00
CA ALA A 177 12.28 8.28 14.56
C ALA A 177 12.58 9.46 15.49
N THR A 178 13.14 9.18 16.68
CA THR A 178 13.65 10.26 17.56
C THR A 178 14.98 10.85 17.07
N GLY A 179 15.63 10.20 16.09
CA GLY A 179 16.83 10.66 15.41
C GLY A 179 16.52 11.13 13.98
N VAL A 180 17.24 10.57 13.01
CA VAL A 180 16.99 10.77 11.59
C VAL A 180 16.01 9.71 11.07
N GLY A 181 14.96 10.14 10.36
CA GLY A 181 13.97 9.24 9.75
C GLY A 181 14.58 8.34 8.68
N VAL A 182 15.14 8.92 7.62
CA VAL A 182 15.89 8.17 6.60
C VAL A 182 17.20 8.87 6.29
N SER A 183 18.31 8.15 6.47
CA SER A 183 19.65 8.57 6.06
C SER A 183 20.07 7.84 4.79
N ALA A 184 20.50 8.59 3.77
CA ALA A 184 20.94 8.06 2.49
C ALA A 184 22.34 8.58 2.17
N ARG A 185 23.31 7.67 2.04
CA ARG A 185 24.70 7.96 1.66
C ARG A 185 25.09 7.12 0.47
N ALA A 186 25.38 7.79 -0.66
CA ALA A 186 25.67 7.12 -1.93
C ALA A 186 24.64 6.03 -2.30
N ALA A 187 23.35 6.24 -2.01
CA ALA A 187 22.28 5.25 -2.12
C ALA A 187 21.09 5.76 -2.94
N ASN A 188 20.26 4.85 -3.44
CA ASN A 188 19.02 5.14 -4.16
C ASN A 188 17.83 4.86 -3.26
N VAL A 189 16.99 5.85 -3.00
CA VAL A 189 15.84 5.71 -2.09
C VAL A 189 14.57 6.15 -2.82
N HIS A 190 13.59 5.24 -2.86
CA HIS A 190 12.25 5.50 -3.38
C HIS A 190 11.27 5.52 -2.22
N ILE A 191 10.49 6.60 -2.12
CA ILE A 191 9.53 6.81 -1.03
C ILE A 191 8.18 7.19 -1.65
N ASP A 192 7.20 6.31 -1.48
CA ASP A 192 5.90 6.46 -2.11
C ASP A 192 4.78 6.34 -1.06
N ASN A 193 3.86 7.30 -1.09
CA ASN A 193 2.69 7.35 -0.20
C ASN A 193 3.04 7.02 1.26
N SER A 194 4.08 7.65 1.80
CA SER A 194 4.62 7.34 3.13
C SER A 194 4.60 8.57 4.04
N LEU A 195 4.68 8.34 5.36
CA LEU A 195 4.90 9.40 6.36
C LEU A 195 6.25 9.14 7.03
N ILE A 196 7.18 10.07 6.85
CA ILE A 196 8.51 10.00 7.43
C ILE A 196 8.64 11.12 8.47
N GLU A 197 8.82 10.75 9.72
CA GLU A 197 9.03 11.66 10.84
C GLU A 197 10.41 11.43 11.44
N GLY A 198 11.14 12.51 11.66
CA GLY A 198 12.42 12.47 12.36
C GLY A 198 12.65 13.75 13.16
N ASP A 199 12.89 13.61 14.46
CA ASP A 199 13.11 14.75 15.36
C ASP A 199 14.39 15.52 14.99
N ALA A 200 15.45 14.83 14.59
CA ALA A 200 16.70 15.47 14.15
C ALA A 200 16.63 15.91 12.68
N ALA A 201 16.08 15.05 11.82
CA ALA A 201 15.76 15.30 10.42
C ALA A 201 14.83 14.21 9.89
N ALA A 202 13.84 14.57 9.06
CA ALA A 202 13.02 13.58 8.36
C ALA A 202 13.86 12.80 7.34
N ILE A 203 14.69 13.52 6.56
CA ILE A 203 15.59 12.97 5.54
C ILE A 203 16.97 13.60 5.69
N ASP A 204 18.02 12.78 5.61
CA ASP A 204 19.42 13.22 5.46
C ASP A 204 20.04 12.54 4.23
N ALA A 205 20.27 13.28 3.16
CA ALA A 205 20.84 12.78 1.91
C ALA A 205 22.23 13.37 1.65
N SER A 206 23.21 12.51 1.41
CA SER A 206 24.61 12.89 1.18
C SER A 206 25.36 11.95 0.23
N GLU A 207 26.60 12.32 -0.12
CA GLU A 207 27.53 11.48 -0.89
C GLU A 207 26.98 11.00 -2.25
N GLY A 208 26.27 11.85 -2.99
CA GLY A 208 25.72 11.44 -4.30
C GLY A 208 24.38 10.71 -4.24
N ALA A 209 23.78 10.55 -3.06
CA ALA A 209 22.51 9.85 -2.91
C ALA A 209 21.40 10.45 -3.79
N GLN A 210 20.55 9.56 -4.30
CA GLN A 210 19.38 9.89 -5.12
C GLN A 210 18.13 9.53 -4.34
N VAL A 211 17.30 10.51 -4.01
CA VAL A 211 16.03 10.27 -3.30
C VAL A 211 14.87 10.66 -4.22
N TYR A 212 13.93 9.75 -4.42
CA TYR A 212 12.72 9.93 -5.20
C TYR A 212 11.53 9.86 -4.25
N ALA A 213 10.72 10.90 -4.22
CA ALA A 213 9.57 10.97 -3.33
C ALA A 213 8.28 11.26 -4.12
N THR A 214 7.22 10.51 -3.81
CA THR A 214 5.88 10.72 -4.40
C THR A 214 4.82 10.62 -3.31
N SER A 215 3.88 11.57 -3.30
CA SER A 215 2.73 11.58 -2.36
C SER A 215 3.11 11.34 -0.89
N THR A 216 4.30 11.76 -0.49
CA THR A 216 4.90 11.47 0.82
C THR A 216 4.86 12.71 1.70
N ARG A 217 4.54 12.50 2.97
CA ARG A 217 4.62 13.56 3.98
C ARG A 217 5.91 13.42 4.77
N PHE A 218 6.68 14.49 4.81
CA PHE A 218 7.89 14.61 5.63
C PHE A 218 7.60 15.55 6.80
N ARG A 219 7.91 15.09 8.01
CA ARG A 219 7.81 15.89 9.23
C ARG A 219 9.18 16.00 9.89
N GLY A 220 9.69 17.22 9.95
CA GLY A 220 11.03 17.50 10.44
C GLY A 220 11.95 18.01 9.34
N LEU A 221 13.19 18.33 9.72
CA LEU A 221 14.14 18.98 8.82
C LEU A 221 14.53 18.07 7.65
N SER A 222 14.68 18.64 6.46
CA SER A 222 15.30 17.97 5.31
C SER A 222 16.74 18.46 5.17
N ARG A 223 17.71 17.55 5.32
CA ARG A 223 19.13 17.85 5.11
C ARG A 223 19.59 17.23 3.80
N ARG A 224 20.21 18.05 2.95
CA ARG A 224 20.73 17.64 1.66
C ARG A 224 22.10 18.25 1.48
N ALA A 225 23.13 17.41 1.34
CA ALA A 225 24.45 17.85 0.95
C ALA A 225 24.50 18.16 -0.56
N ASP A 226 25.45 19.00 -0.99
CA ASP A 226 25.53 19.52 -2.37
C ASP A 226 25.66 18.43 -3.45
N SER A 227 26.17 17.24 -3.09
CA SER A 227 26.30 16.12 -4.02
C SER A 227 25.03 15.26 -4.13
N ALA A 228 24.10 15.36 -3.19
CA ALA A 228 22.87 14.56 -3.19
C ALA A 228 21.78 15.22 -4.04
N SER A 229 21.01 14.41 -4.75
CA SER A 229 19.88 14.86 -5.55
C SER A 229 18.57 14.35 -4.96
N PHE A 230 17.57 15.23 -4.92
CA PHE A 230 16.24 14.88 -4.45
C PHE A 230 15.23 15.22 -5.53
N HIS A 231 14.49 14.21 -5.95
CA HIS A 231 13.52 14.24 -7.02
C HIS A 231 12.13 14.20 -6.40
N ASP A 232 11.48 15.36 -6.35
CA ASP A 232 10.08 15.47 -5.97
C ASP A 232 9.22 15.13 -7.20
N LEU A 233 8.59 13.95 -7.17
CA LEU A 233 7.73 13.46 -8.25
C LEU A 233 6.28 13.93 -8.11
N GLY A 234 5.97 14.75 -7.10
CA GLY A 234 4.67 15.37 -6.88
C GLY A 234 3.89 14.81 -5.70
N GLY A 235 2.98 15.63 -5.16
CA GLY A 235 2.09 15.27 -4.05
C GLY A 235 2.77 15.23 -2.68
N ASN A 236 4.05 15.60 -2.59
CA ASN A 236 4.78 15.61 -1.32
C ASN A 236 4.40 16.81 -0.45
N ILE A 237 4.40 16.61 0.87
CA ILE A 237 4.08 17.63 1.87
C ILE A 237 5.25 17.72 2.84
N TRP A 238 5.72 18.94 3.10
CA TRP A 238 6.88 19.23 3.95
C TRP A 238 6.46 20.08 5.14
N ASN A 239 6.58 19.53 6.36
CA ASN A 239 6.13 20.15 7.62
C ASN A 239 7.22 20.21 8.67
#